data_AF-A0A0D0CLI9-F1
#
_entry.id   AF-A0A0D0CLI9-F1
#
_cell.length_a   1.000
_cell.length_b   1.000
_cell.length_c   1.000
_cell.angle_alpha   90.00
_cell.angle_beta   90.00
_cell.angle_gamma   90.00
#
_symmetry.space_group_name_H-M   'P 1'
#
loop_
_entity.id
_entity.type
_entity.pdbx_description
1 polymer ?
#
loop_
_entity_poly.entity_id
_entity_poly.type
_entity_poly.pdbx_seq_one_letter_code
_entity_poly.pdbx_strand_id
1 'polypeptide(L)'
;MQLRRAREMIVNMIDDPDRYTSHYSTFSAAVALSAVYDYEPHPRNDPMVYILDRFLGAALPATTPEKAILFKMFPFLWRIPDWLPGSFLKREAKTACEWSVKAVETPYEYAQERMVSPSSSYRATD
;
A
#
# COMPACT_ATOMS: atom_id res chain seq x y z
N MET A 1 18.64 9.05 1.21
CA MET A 1 17.52 8.16 0.81
C MET A 1 16.59 8.79 -0.23
N GLN A 2 15.81 9.83 0.10
CA GLN A 2 14.77 10.36 -0.82
C GLN A 2 15.31 10.89 -2.16
N LEU A 3 16.49 11.53 -2.17
CA LEU A 3 17.09 12.10 -3.39
C LEU A 3 17.49 11.03 -4.43
N ARG A 4 17.94 9.84 -3.98
CA ARG A 4 18.26 8.72 -4.87
C ARG A 4 16.99 8.16 -5.50
N ARG A 5 15.96 7.95 -4.68
CA ARG A 5 14.65 7.46 -5.14
C ARG A 5 13.99 8.45 -6.11
N ALA A 6 14.16 9.76 -5.87
CA ALA A 6 13.63 10.79 -6.77
C ALA A 6 14.34 10.75 -8.14
N ARG A 7 15.66 10.53 -8.17
CA ARG A 7 16.42 10.34 -9.42
C ARG A 7 15.97 9.07 -10.16
N GLU A 8 15.81 7.95 -9.46
CA GLU A 8 15.29 6.70 -10.03
C GLU A 8 13.87 6.88 -10.61
N MET A 9 13.00 7.61 -9.90
CA MET A 9 11.65 7.95 -10.37
C MET A 9 11.70 8.79 -11.65
N ILE A 10 12.53 9.84 -11.69
CA ILE A 10 12.67 10.72 -12.86
C ILE A 10 13.18 9.94 -14.07
N VAL A 11 14.16 9.04 -13.89
CA VAL A 11 14.67 8.19 -14.98
C VAL A 11 13.58 7.24 -15.50
N ASN A 12 12.86 6.55 -14.60
CA ASN A 12 11.75 5.67 -15.00
C ASN A 12 10.61 6.43 -15.70
N MET A 13 10.33 7.67 -15.29
CA MET A 13 9.30 8.52 -15.88
C MET A 13 9.68 9.05 -17.28
N ILE A 14 10.97 9.22 -17.55
CA ILE A 14 11.47 9.56 -18.89
C ILE A 14 11.42 8.33 -19.82
N ASP A 15 11.65 7.13 -19.27
CA ASP A 15 11.65 5.85 -20.00
C ASP A 15 10.23 5.38 -20.37
N ASP A 16 9.24 5.61 -19.51
CA ASP A 16 7.83 5.26 -19.74
C ASP A 16 6.87 6.39 -19.27
N PRO A 17 6.67 7.43 -20.09
CA PRO A 17 5.86 8.60 -19.72
C PRO A 17 4.36 8.29 -19.59
N ASP A 18 3.88 7.23 -20.25
CA ASP A 18 2.46 6.84 -20.22
C ASP A 18 2.04 6.22 -18.88
N ARG A 19 3.01 5.74 -18.08
CA ARG A 19 2.79 5.11 -16.75
C ARG A 19 3.15 5.99 -15.56
N TYR A 20 3.21 7.31 -15.73
CA TYR A 20 3.63 8.26 -14.69
C TYR A 20 2.91 8.09 -13.33
N THR A 21 1.60 7.80 -13.32
CA THR A 21 0.82 7.58 -12.08
C THR A 21 1.31 6.37 -11.29
N SER A 22 1.64 5.28 -11.99
CA SER A 22 2.20 4.08 -11.38
C SER A 22 3.59 4.32 -10.80
N HIS A 23 4.43 5.09 -11.51
CA HIS A 23 5.75 5.47 -11.03
C HIS A 23 5.70 6.38 -9.78
N TYR A 24 4.75 7.31 -9.74
CA TYR A 24 4.55 8.19 -8.58
C TYR A 24 4.04 7.42 -7.35
N SER A 25 3.07 6.52 -7.55
CA SER A 25 2.56 5.62 -6.52
C SER A 25 3.68 4.74 -5.94
N THR A 26 4.46 4.13 -6.83
CA THR A 26 5.63 3.30 -6.48
C THR A 26 6.67 4.08 -5.67
N PHE A 27 7.00 5.30 -6.10
CA PHE A 27 7.95 6.14 -5.38
C PHE A 27 7.44 6.53 -3.99
N SER A 28 6.17 6.91 -3.88
CA SER A 28 5.56 7.29 -2.60
C SER A 28 5.50 6.10 -1.63
N ALA A 29 5.09 4.93 -2.11
CA ALA A 29 5.13 3.68 -1.35
C ALA A 29 6.56 3.32 -0.94
N ALA A 30 7.53 3.49 -1.85
CA ALA A 30 8.93 3.21 -1.59
C ALA A 30 9.49 4.09 -0.45
N VAL A 31 9.21 5.39 -0.49
CA VAL A 31 9.64 6.33 0.55
C VAL A 31 9.01 6.00 1.90
N ALA A 32 7.72 5.65 1.94
CA ALA A 32 7.03 5.30 3.17
C ALA A 32 7.59 4.01 3.79
N LEU A 33 7.76 2.96 2.98
CA LEU A 33 8.32 1.67 3.43
C LEU A 33 9.76 1.82 3.93
N SER A 34 10.59 2.62 3.25
CA SER A 34 11.94 2.94 3.71
C SER A 34 11.97 3.75 5.00
N ALA A 35 11.02 4.68 5.19
CA ALA A 35 11.00 5.52 6.39
C ALA A 35 10.52 4.78 7.63
N VAL A 36 9.53 3.89 7.49
CA VAL A 36 8.87 3.22 8.63
C VAL A 36 9.51 1.88 8.97
N TYR A 37 9.89 1.10 7.95
CA TYR A 37 10.33 -0.29 8.13
C TYR A 37 11.80 -0.50 7.73
N ASP A 38 12.52 0.58 7.41
CA ASP A 38 13.89 0.52 6.85
C ASP A 38 13.99 -0.44 5.64
N TYR A 39 12.88 -0.56 4.91
CA TYR A 39 12.79 -1.43 3.75
C TYR A 39 13.32 -0.71 2.51
N GLU A 40 14.10 -1.41 1.69
CA GLU A 40 14.66 -0.88 0.45
C GLU A 40 13.92 -1.52 -0.75
N PRO A 41 12.78 -0.96 -1.18
CA PRO A 41 11.98 -1.56 -2.23
C PRO A 41 12.69 -1.57 -3.58
N HIS A 42 12.43 -2.60 -4.36
CA HIS A 42 12.96 -2.75 -5.70
C HIS A 42 12.33 -1.72 -6.67
N PRO A 43 13.12 -1.17 -7.60
CA PRO A 43 12.65 -0.14 -8.52
C PRO A 43 11.57 -0.63 -9.51
N ARG A 44 11.42 -1.95 -9.70
CA ARG A 44 10.36 -2.56 -10.52
C ARG A 44 9.79 -3.80 -9.82
N ASN A 45 8.46 -3.92 -9.84
CA ASN A 45 7.70 -5.09 -9.37
C ASN A 45 8.01 -5.53 -7.92
N ASP A 46 8.11 -4.57 -7.01
CA ASP A 46 8.27 -4.90 -5.60
C ASP A 46 6.93 -5.42 -5.01
N PRO A 47 6.94 -6.57 -4.29
CA PRO A 47 5.73 -7.17 -3.74
C PRO A 47 5.07 -6.28 -2.67
N MET A 48 5.84 -5.52 -1.87
CA MET A 48 5.26 -4.59 -0.90
C MET A 48 4.59 -3.41 -1.60
N VAL A 49 5.23 -2.88 -2.65
CA VAL A 49 4.63 -1.82 -3.47
C VAL A 49 3.34 -2.31 -4.13
N TYR A 50 3.30 -3.55 -4.63
CA TYR A 50 2.10 -4.13 -5.21
C TYR A 50 0.96 -4.23 -4.19
N ILE A 51 1.25 -4.64 -2.95
CA ILE A 51 0.23 -4.69 -1.88
C ILE A 51 -0.30 -3.29 -1.57
N LEU A 52 0.58 -2.27 -1.50
CA LEU A 52 0.17 -0.88 -1.32
C LEU A 52 -0.67 -0.35 -2.48
N ASP A 53 -0.33 -0.67 -3.73
CA ASP A 53 -1.09 -0.26 -4.91
C ASP A 53 -2.49 -0.88 -4.90
N ARG A 54 -2.61 -2.17 -4.55
CA ARG A 54 -3.90 -2.85 -4.36
C ARG A 54 -4.72 -2.25 -3.22
N PHE A 55 -4.07 -1.88 -2.12
CA PHE A 55 -4.71 -1.18 -1.02
C PHE A 55 -5.26 0.18 -1.47
N LEU A 56 -4.45 1.01 -2.13
CA LEU A 56 -4.90 2.32 -2.63
C LEU A 56 -6.05 2.17 -3.64
N GLY A 57 -5.95 1.21 -4.55
CA GLY A 57 -6.99 0.91 -5.54
C GLY A 57 -8.33 0.46 -4.90
N ALA A 58 -8.30 -0.18 -3.74
CA ALA A 58 -9.51 -0.57 -3.00
C ALA A 58 -10.00 0.53 -2.04
N ALA A 59 -9.09 1.26 -1.39
CA ALA A 59 -9.39 2.21 -0.33
C ALA A 59 -9.89 3.56 -0.85
N LEU A 60 -9.29 4.09 -1.92
CA LEU A 60 -9.71 5.37 -2.51
C LEU A 60 -11.18 5.36 -2.95
N PRO A 61 -11.69 4.37 -3.71
CA PRO A 61 -13.11 4.34 -4.06
C PRO A 61 -14.01 4.07 -2.84
N ALA A 62 -13.54 3.30 -1.84
CA ALA A 62 -14.33 2.96 -0.66
C ALA A 62 -14.49 4.12 0.33
N THR A 63 -13.55 5.07 0.36
CA THR A 63 -13.51 6.20 1.31
C THR A 63 -14.06 7.52 0.74
N THR A 64 -14.81 7.44 -0.36
CA THR A 64 -15.44 8.62 -0.97
C THR A 64 -16.44 9.29 0.00
N PRO A 65 -16.55 10.64 -0.01
CA PRO A 65 -17.44 11.37 0.89
C PRO A 65 -18.90 10.92 0.79
N GLU A 66 -19.36 10.59 -0.42
CA GLU A 66 -20.72 10.10 -0.68
C GLU A 66 -21.00 8.80 0.08
N LYS A 67 -20.08 7.83 0.01
CA LYS A 67 -20.20 6.55 0.73
C LYS A 67 -20.11 6.75 2.25
N ALA A 68 -19.24 7.65 2.70
CA ALA A 68 -19.11 7.98 4.12
C ALA A 68 -20.41 8.60 4.69
N ILE A 69 -21.03 9.53 3.96
CA ILE A 69 -22.32 10.13 4.33
C ILE A 69 -23.41 9.06 4.35
N LEU A 70 -23.42 8.16 3.37
CA LEU A 70 -24.42 7.10 3.28
C LEU A 70 -24.34 6.13 4.47
N PHE A 71 -23.13 5.72 4.88
CA PHE A 71 -22.92 4.93 6.10
C PHE A 71 -23.31 5.69 7.37
N LYS A 72 -23.06 7.00 7.43
CA LYS A 72 -23.43 7.84 8.58
C LYS A 72 -24.94 8.02 8.70
N MET A 73 -25.64 8.16 7.56
CA MET A 73 -27.09 8.37 7.51
C MET A 73 -27.87 7.07 7.69
N PHE A 74 -27.34 5.95 7.19
CA PHE A 74 -27.99 4.64 7.22
C PHE A 74 -27.07 3.58 7.85
N PRO A 75 -26.94 3.56 9.19
CA PRO A 75 -26.06 2.63 9.89
C PRO A 75 -26.46 1.16 9.70
N PHE A 76 -27.70 0.86 9.31
CA PHE A 76 -28.15 -0.50 9.02
C PHE A 76 -27.46 -1.11 7.80
N LEU A 77 -26.85 -0.30 6.90
CA LEU A 77 -26.09 -0.77 5.74
C LEU A 77 -24.94 -1.73 6.14
N TRP A 78 -24.38 -1.57 7.35
CA TRP A 78 -23.37 -2.48 7.89
C TRP A 78 -23.89 -3.90 8.15
N ARG A 79 -25.18 -4.02 8.47
CA ARG A 79 -25.83 -5.27 8.89
C ARG A 79 -26.57 -5.96 7.74
N ILE A 80 -26.53 -5.38 6.54
CA ILE A 80 -27.14 -5.97 5.35
C ILE A 80 -26.42 -7.28 5.00
N PRO A 81 -27.16 -8.37 4.75
CA PRO A 81 -26.58 -9.62 4.30
C PRO A 81 -26.03 -9.48 2.88
N ASP A 82 -24.97 -10.22 2.57
CA ASP A 82 -24.16 -9.99 1.37
C ASP A 82 -24.93 -10.25 0.06
N TRP A 83 -26.08 -10.93 0.12
CA TRP A 83 -26.96 -11.24 -1.02
C TRP A 83 -27.95 -10.12 -1.39
N LEU A 84 -28.13 -9.08 -0.55
CA LEU A 84 -29.10 -8.02 -0.81
C LEU A 84 -28.54 -6.95 -1.77
N PRO A 85 -29.35 -6.40 -2.70
CA PRO A 85 -28.97 -5.23 -3.49
C PRO A 85 -28.65 -4.04 -2.56
N GLY A 86 -27.41 -3.56 -2.59
CA GLY A 86 -26.87 -2.55 -1.66
C GLY A 86 -25.70 -3.05 -0.80
N SER A 87 -25.43 -4.37 -0.78
CA SER A 87 -24.27 -4.95 -0.10
C SER A 87 -22.92 -4.55 -0.72
N PHE A 88 -22.92 -3.95 -1.92
CA PHE A 88 -21.69 -3.55 -2.61
C PHE A 88 -20.83 -2.59 -1.78
N LEU A 89 -21.46 -1.64 -1.06
CA LEU A 89 -20.77 -0.68 -0.20
C LEU A 89 -20.05 -1.36 0.95
N LYS A 90 -20.73 -2.31 1.60
CA LYS A 90 -20.18 -3.14 2.66
C LYS A 90 -19.05 -4.01 2.14
N ARG A 91 -19.21 -4.60 0.95
CA ARG A 91 -18.18 -5.43 0.30
C ARG A 91 -16.94 -4.63 -0.07
N GLU A 92 -17.11 -3.44 -0.65
CA GLU A 92 -15.98 -2.55 -0.94
C GLU A 92 -15.25 -2.11 0.32
N ALA A 93 -15.99 -1.70 1.37
CA ALA A 93 -15.40 -1.35 2.66
C ALA A 93 -14.63 -2.54 3.27
N LYS A 94 -15.17 -3.75 3.16
CA LYS A 94 -14.51 -4.98 3.62
C LYS A 94 -13.22 -5.25 2.83
N THR A 95 -13.27 -5.19 1.50
CA THR A 95 -12.10 -5.40 0.65
C THR A 95 -11.02 -4.33 0.91
N ALA A 96 -11.41 -3.07 1.07
CA ALA A 96 -10.47 -2.02 1.47
C ALA A 96 -9.81 -2.34 2.82
N CYS A 97 -10.59 -2.76 3.82
CA CYS A 97 -10.07 -3.16 5.13
C CYS A 97 -9.11 -4.34 5.06
N GLU A 98 -9.45 -5.39 4.29
CA GLU A 98 -8.59 -6.55 4.08
C GLU A 98 -7.24 -6.17 3.46
N TRP A 99 -7.24 -5.25 2.48
CA TRP A 99 -5.99 -4.75 1.90
C TRP A 99 -5.24 -3.79 2.83
N SER A 100 -5.92 -2.98 3.65
CA SER A 100 -5.29 -2.14 4.67
C SER A 100 -4.47 -2.98 5.65
N VAL A 101 -5.07 -4.07 6.14
CA VAL A 101 -4.43 -4.98 7.09
C VAL A 101 -3.17 -5.57 6.45
N LYS A 102 -3.26 -6.09 5.23
CA LYS A 102 -2.09 -6.62 4.49
C LYS A 102 -1.00 -5.56 4.24
N ALA A 103 -1.39 -4.33 3.91
CA ALA A 103 -0.45 -3.25 3.66
C ALA A 103 0.36 -2.84 4.90
N VAL A 104 -0.11 -3.15 6.11
CA VAL A 104 0.57 -2.88 7.38
C VAL A 104 1.24 -4.13 7.94
N GLU A 105 0.55 -5.27 7.96
CA GLU A 105 1.06 -6.53 8.51
C GLU A 105 2.25 -7.05 7.72
N THR A 106 2.19 -7.05 6.38
CA THR A 106 3.28 -7.64 5.58
C THR A 106 4.63 -6.92 5.76
N PRO A 107 4.71 -5.57 5.74
CA PRO A 107 5.96 -4.88 6.06
C PRO A 107 6.37 -5.02 7.52
N TYR A 108 5.40 -5.12 8.44
CA TYR A 108 5.67 -5.27 9.85
C TYR A 108 6.27 -6.64 10.18
N GLU A 109 5.70 -7.74 9.65
CA GLU A 109 6.25 -9.09 9.78
C GLU A 109 7.68 -9.16 9.22
N TYR A 110 7.92 -8.57 8.05
CA TYR A 110 9.27 -8.46 7.48
C TYR A 110 10.26 -7.76 8.42
N ALA A 111 9.85 -6.64 9.02
CA ALA A 111 10.69 -5.90 9.96
C ALA A 111 10.94 -6.71 11.24
N GLN A 112 9.94 -7.44 11.75
CA GLN A 112 10.09 -8.33 12.90
C GLN A 112 11.06 -9.48 12.61
N GLU A 113 10.96 -10.13 11.46
CA GLU A 113 11.88 -11.20 11.05
C GLU A 113 13.34 -10.70 11.00
N ARG A 114 13.56 -9.49 10.48
CA ARG A 114 14.88 -8.83 10.49
C ARG A 114 15.39 -8.55 11.89
N MET A 115 14.52 -8.18 12.83
CA MET A 115 14.90 -7.93 14.22
C MET A 115 15.24 -9.22 14.97
N VAL A 116 14.52 -10.31 14.71
CA VAL A 116 14.69 -11.60 15.39
C VAL A 116 15.85 -12.43 14.80
N SER A 117 16.21 -12.20 13.54
CA SER A 117 17.39 -12.79 12.89
C SER A 117 18.54 -11.78 12.78
N PRO A 118 19.33 -11.55 13.85
CA PRO A 118 20.55 -10.77 13.74
C PRO A 118 21.62 -11.66 13.10
N SER A 119 21.61 -11.82 11.77
CA SER A 119 22.67 -12.55 11.08
C SER A 119 23.22 -11.82 9.85
N SER A 120 24.40 -11.25 10.08
CA SER A 120 25.56 -11.27 9.17
C SER A 120 25.77 -10.13 8.16
N SER A 121 25.60 -8.87 8.55
CA SER A 121 26.23 -7.73 7.84
C SER A 121 27.40 -7.08 8.58
N TYR A 122 27.75 -7.55 9.78
CA TYR A 122 28.93 -7.07 10.52
C TYR A 122 30.16 -7.97 10.30
N ARG A 123 30.49 -8.28 9.04
CA ARG A 123 31.76 -8.94 8.67
C ARG A 123 32.07 -8.69 7.19
N ALA A 124 32.43 -7.46 6.84
CA ALA A 124 33.29 -7.14 5.68
C ALA A 124 33.44 -5.62 5.52
N THR A 125 34.20 -4.97 6.41
CA THR A 125 35.04 -3.81 6.07
C THR A 125 36.11 -3.71 7.15
N ASP A 126 37.09 -4.61 7.08
CA ASP A 126 38.48 -4.28 7.42
C ASP A 126 39.14 -3.74 6.14
#